data_AF-A0A1A0HD97-F1
#
_entry.id   AF-A0A1A0HD97-F1
#
_cell.length_a   1.000
_cell.length_b   1.000
_cell.length_c   1.000
_cell.angle_alpha   90.00
_cell.angle_beta   90.00
_cell.angle_gamma   90.00
#
_symmetry.space_group_name_H-M   'P 1'
#
loop_
_entity.id
_entity.type
_entity.pdbx_description
1 polymer ?
#
loop_
_entity_poly.entity_id
_entity_poly.type
_entity_poly.pdbx_seq_one_letter_code
_entity_poly.pdbx_strand_id
1 'polypeptide(L)'
;QSLGSLSSLLSEIERLASTREVDSNLLSKAQKQVLLDSFTVKRFHRNFKERENARELAFVQLEVIPYNQKYAEMARLYSDFESLQTSYEELRKNTQIPAFDFSIQTIEQFESGVLLSRLEKDASGQYPSKVPVKMLFSLDAESKLPPPSFSVFNRLVNLEYRLRMLLQIKHEVLLRAKARLTAKNTQWASRDAKLNLFLTRDFGAVHEEIKKIKASEHEDLKYYEEDLDEEGEENEEDEENEENEENEENEENEGNEVDEENGENGENGENGENGGNGGNGEDENGEDENGEDENGEDENEKD
;
A
#
# COMPACT_ATOMS: atom_id res chain seq x y z
N GLN A 1 60.96 -29.91 -62.25
CA GLN A 1 62.35 -30.36 -62.50
C GLN A 1 62.54 -31.84 -62.14
N SER A 2 62.06 -32.35 -61.00
CA SER A 2 62.19 -33.77 -60.59
C SER A 2 61.55 -34.81 -61.53
N LEU A 3 60.44 -34.47 -62.21
CA LEU A 3 59.83 -35.33 -63.23
C LEU A 3 60.71 -35.49 -64.48
N GLY A 4 61.61 -34.53 -64.73
CA GLY A 4 62.53 -34.53 -65.87
C GLY A 4 63.69 -35.52 -65.71
N SER A 5 64.20 -35.70 -64.48
CA SER A 5 65.26 -36.68 -64.21
C SER A 5 64.73 -38.11 -64.18
N LEU A 6 63.53 -38.32 -63.63
CA LEU A 6 62.86 -39.62 -63.64
C LEU A 6 62.48 -40.04 -65.07
N SER A 7 61.94 -39.14 -65.88
CA SER A 7 61.65 -39.41 -67.29
C SER A 7 62.91 -39.67 -68.12
N SER A 8 64.01 -38.93 -67.86
CA SER A 8 65.31 -39.18 -68.49
C SER A 8 65.92 -40.54 -68.11
N LEU A 9 65.71 -41.00 -66.86
CA LEU A 9 66.13 -42.33 -66.42
C LEU A 9 65.24 -43.42 -67.06
N LEU A 10 63.93 -43.22 -67.10
CA LEU A 10 62.98 -44.15 -67.71
C LEU A 10 63.23 -44.28 -69.22
N SER A 11 63.49 -43.17 -69.92
CA SER A 11 63.84 -43.20 -71.34
C SER A 11 65.17 -43.91 -71.60
N GLU A 12 66.14 -43.79 -70.69
CA GLU A 12 67.43 -44.49 -70.82
C GLU A 12 67.29 -45.99 -70.51
N ILE A 13 66.42 -46.36 -69.56
CA ILE A 13 66.07 -47.76 -69.27
C ILE A 13 65.30 -48.39 -70.45
N GLU A 14 64.40 -47.65 -71.08
CA GLU A 14 63.65 -48.07 -72.27
C GLU A 14 64.57 -48.21 -73.51
N ARG A 15 65.56 -47.31 -73.65
CA ARG A 15 66.64 -47.42 -74.64
C ARG A 15 67.48 -48.69 -74.41
N LEU A 16 67.88 -48.96 -73.17
CA LEU A 16 68.62 -50.18 -72.80
C LEU A 16 67.84 -51.48 -73.09
N ALA A 17 66.53 -51.47 -72.86
CA ALA A 17 65.65 -52.60 -73.14
C ALA A 17 65.49 -52.88 -74.64
N SER A 18 65.65 -51.87 -75.50
CA SER A 18 65.45 -51.95 -76.94
C SER A 18 66.75 -52.19 -77.76
N THR A 19 67.90 -51.63 -77.35
CA THR A 19 69.15 -51.70 -78.13
C THR A 19 70.27 -52.56 -77.51
N ARG A 20 70.14 -53.03 -76.26
CA ARG A 20 71.12 -53.90 -75.54
C ARG A 20 72.57 -53.39 -75.40
N GLU A 21 72.92 -52.21 -75.92
CA GLU A 21 74.21 -51.55 -75.69
C GLU A 21 74.16 -50.65 -74.45
N VAL A 22 75.16 -50.76 -73.57
CA VAL A 22 75.17 -50.13 -72.25
C VAL A 22 76.19 -48.99 -72.19
N ASP A 23 75.71 -47.73 -72.26
CA ASP A 23 76.49 -46.58 -71.81
C ASP A 23 76.41 -46.46 -70.27
N SER A 24 77.19 -47.30 -69.58
CA SER A 24 77.22 -47.40 -68.10
C SER A 24 77.39 -46.03 -67.41
N ASN A 25 78.15 -45.13 -68.05
CA ASN A 25 78.39 -43.78 -67.55
C ASN A 25 77.16 -42.87 -67.60
N LEU A 26 76.30 -43.00 -68.63
CA LEU A 26 75.09 -42.19 -68.78
C LEU A 26 73.99 -42.69 -67.84
N LEU A 27 73.82 -44.02 -67.75
CA LEU A 27 72.89 -44.64 -66.82
C LEU A 27 73.24 -44.31 -65.36
N SER A 28 74.51 -44.40 -64.98
CA SER A 28 74.97 -44.06 -63.61
C SER A 28 74.74 -42.58 -63.28
N LYS A 29 74.94 -41.68 -64.26
CA LYS A 29 74.65 -40.24 -64.09
C LYS A 29 73.16 -39.98 -63.92
N ALA A 30 72.31 -40.61 -64.73
CA ALA A 30 70.85 -40.49 -64.61
C ALA A 30 70.34 -41.04 -63.27
N GLN A 31 70.85 -42.18 -62.82
CA GLN A 31 70.53 -42.77 -61.50
C GLN A 31 70.94 -41.84 -60.35
N LYS A 32 72.17 -41.29 -60.38
CA LYS A 32 72.63 -40.32 -59.38
C LYS A 32 71.76 -39.06 -59.39
N GLN A 33 71.37 -38.58 -60.56
CA GLN A 33 70.51 -37.40 -60.68
C GLN A 33 69.11 -37.63 -60.11
N VAL A 34 68.48 -38.78 -60.38
CA VAL A 34 67.18 -39.16 -59.79
C VAL A 34 67.27 -39.28 -58.27
N LEU A 35 68.35 -39.87 -57.75
CA LEU A 35 68.57 -40.02 -56.32
C LEU A 35 68.77 -38.66 -55.63
N LEU A 36 69.56 -37.76 -56.21
CA LEU A 36 69.69 -36.38 -55.72
C LEU A 36 68.37 -35.62 -55.75
N ASP A 37 67.60 -35.76 -56.83
CA ASP A 37 66.27 -35.16 -56.95
C ASP A 37 65.27 -35.73 -55.92
N SER A 38 65.39 -37.01 -55.55
CA SER A 38 64.57 -37.60 -54.48
C SER A 38 64.84 -36.96 -53.11
N PHE A 39 66.11 -36.62 -52.82
CA PHE A 39 66.47 -35.90 -51.60
C PHE A 39 65.97 -34.45 -51.62
N THR A 40 65.99 -33.78 -52.78
CA THR A 40 65.44 -32.42 -52.89
C THR A 40 63.92 -32.42 -52.72
N VAL A 41 63.20 -33.41 -53.25
CA VAL A 41 61.75 -33.58 -53.04
C VAL A 41 61.45 -33.85 -51.56
N LYS A 42 62.20 -34.76 -50.92
CA LYS A 42 62.03 -35.03 -49.48
C LYS A 42 62.26 -33.79 -48.63
N ARG A 43 63.29 -33.00 -48.95
CA ARG A 43 63.56 -31.70 -48.30
C ARG A 43 62.45 -30.68 -48.56
N PHE A 44 61.94 -30.61 -49.79
CA PHE A 44 60.83 -29.72 -50.14
C PHE A 44 59.57 -30.08 -49.36
N HIS A 45 59.21 -31.36 -49.27
CA HIS A 45 58.03 -31.79 -48.53
C HIS A 45 58.17 -31.50 -47.03
N ARG A 46 59.36 -31.71 -46.45
CA ARG A 46 59.65 -31.30 -45.07
C ARG A 46 59.50 -29.80 -44.88
N ASN A 47 60.13 -28.99 -45.73
CA ASN A 47 60.04 -27.53 -45.66
C ASN A 47 58.61 -27.03 -45.88
N PHE A 48 57.83 -27.70 -46.74
CA PHE A 48 56.43 -27.38 -46.97
C PHE A 48 55.61 -27.60 -45.69
N LYS A 49 55.76 -28.77 -45.05
CA LYS A 49 55.11 -29.07 -43.76
C LYS A 49 55.51 -28.10 -42.66
N GLU A 50 56.80 -27.75 -42.56
CA GLU A 50 57.28 -26.75 -41.60
C GLU A 50 56.64 -25.37 -41.84
N ARG A 51 56.47 -24.96 -43.11
CA ARG A 51 55.78 -23.71 -43.46
C ARG A 51 54.29 -23.75 -43.20
N GLU A 52 53.64 -24.88 -43.44
CA GLU A 52 52.22 -25.10 -43.17
C GLU A 52 51.96 -24.95 -41.67
N ASN A 53 52.71 -25.69 -40.83
CA ASN A 53 52.63 -25.57 -39.37
C ASN A 53 52.92 -24.14 -38.90
N ALA A 54 53.92 -23.47 -39.47
CA ALA A 54 54.23 -22.08 -39.11
C ALA A 54 53.11 -21.11 -39.49
N ARG A 55 52.40 -21.34 -40.59
CA ARG A 55 51.24 -20.54 -41.00
C ARG A 55 50.02 -20.80 -40.11
N GLU A 56 49.75 -22.04 -39.76
CA GLU A 56 48.69 -22.40 -38.83
C GLU A 56 48.93 -21.74 -37.47
N LEU A 57 50.15 -21.83 -36.94
CA LEU A 57 50.52 -21.16 -35.69
C LEU A 57 50.38 -19.63 -35.79
N ALA A 58 50.82 -19.04 -36.91
CA ALA A 58 50.66 -17.60 -37.13
C ALA A 58 49.19 -17.19 -37.20
N PHE A 59 48.33 -17.98 -37.84
CA PHE A 59 46.88 -17.74 -37.89
C PHE A 59 46.24 -17.82 -36.50
N VAL A 60 46.59 -18.85 -35.71
CA VAL A 60 46.08 -18.97 -34.34
C VAL A 60 46.50 -17.76 -33.50
N GLN A 61 47.75 -17.34 -33.61
CA GLN A 61 48.27 -16.20 -32.84
C GLN A 61 47.69 -14.86 -33.26
N LEU A 62 47.53 -14.63 -34.57
CA LEU A 62 47.11 -13.33 -35.10
C LEU A 62 45.60 -13.16 -35.19
N GLU A 63 44.84 -14.25 -35.33
CA GLU A 63 43.39 -14.17 -35.57
C GLU A 63 42.59 -14.81 -34.45
N VAL A 64 42.89 -16.07 -34.09
CA VAL A 64 42.06 -16.82 -33.14
C VAL A 64 42.17 -16.28 -31.71
N ILE A 65 43.40 -16.08 -31.22
CA ILE A 65 43.63 -15.54 -29.86
C ILE A 65 42.99 -14.16 -29.68
N PRO A 66 43.28 -13.15 -30.53
CA PRO A 66 42.69 -11.82 -30.35
C PRO A 66 41.19 -11.80 -30.59
N TYR A 67 40.65 -12.65 -31.47
CA TYR A 67 39.21 -12.81 -31.62
C TYR A 67 38.56 -13.31 -30.32
N ASN A 68 39.11 -14.37 -29.73
CA ASN A 68 38.61 -14.91 -28.46
C ASN A 68 38.74 -13.92 -27.30
N GLN A 69 39.82 -13.12 -27.27
CA GLN A 69 39.99 -12.05 -26.29
C GLN A 69 38.89 -10.99 -26.44
N LYS A 70 38.66 -10.50 -27.66
CA LYS A 70 37.56 -9.53 -27.93
C LYS A 70 36.19 -10.11 -27.60
N TYR A 71 35.97 -11.38 -27.92
CA TYR A 71 34.72 -12.06 -27.59
C TYR A 71 34.51 -12.14 -26.07
N ALA A 72 35.57 -12.49 -25.32
CA ALA A 72 35.52 -12.53 -23.86
C ALA A 72 35.31 -11.14 -23.25
N GLU A 73 35.95 -10.09 -23.79
CA GLU A 73 35.72 -8.70 -23.37
C GLU A 73 34.28 -8.25 -23.64
N MET A 74 33.75 -8.55 -24.82
CA MET A 74 32.35 -8.25 -25.16
C MET A 74 31.38 -8.99 -24.25
N ALA A 75 31.64 -10.27 -23.97
CA ALA A 75 30.81 -11.06 -23.05
C ALA A 75 30.77 -10.45 -21.64
N ARG A 76 31.91 -9.99 -21.12
CA ARG A 76 31.99 -9.27 -19.83
C ARG A 76 31.23 -7.95 -19.87
N LEU A 77 31.38 -7.18 -20.94
CA LEU A 77 30.67 -5.91 -21.10
C LEU A 77 29.16 -6.11 -21.18
N TYR A 78 28.69 -7.18 -21.82
CA TYR A 78 27.27 -7.53 -21.83
C TYR A 78 26.75 -7.93 -20.44
N SER A 79 27.51 -8.72 -19.67
CA SER A 79 27.10 -9.05 -18.30
C SER A 79 27.07 -7.82 -17.40
N ASP A 80 28.06 -6.93 -17.54
CA ASP A 80 28.12 -5.67 -16.78
C ASP A 80 26.94 -4.76 -17.17
N PHE A 81 26.64 -4.65 -18.46
CA PHE A 81 25.50 -3.89 -18.96
C PHE A 81 24.17 -4.45 -18.45
N GLU A 82 23.99 -5.76 -18.45
CA GLU A 82 22.79 -6.41 -17.92
C GLU A 82 22.63 -6.12 -16.42
N SER A 83 23.70 -6.24 -15.63
CA SER A 83 23.68 -5.89 -14.20
C SER A 83 23.39 -4.40 -13.95
N LEU A 84 23.88 -3.51 -14.83
CA LEU A 84 23.62 -2.09 -14.75
C LEU A 84 22.18 -1.77 -15.15
N GLN A 85 21.64 -2.49 -16.13
CA GLN A 85 20.26 -2.34 -16.56
C GLN A 85 19.30 -2.82 -15.48
N THR A 86 19.55 -3.99 -14.85
CA THR A 86 18.71 -4.49 -13.75
C THR A 86 18.73 -3.52 -12.58
N SER A 87 19.91 -3.05 -12.15
CA SER A 87 20.02 -2.06 -11.08
C SER A 87 19.37 -0.71 -11.44
N TYR A 88 19.44 -0.26 -12.70
CA TYR A 88 18.71 0.93 -13.16
C TYR A 88 17.20 0.73 -13.11
N GLU A 89 16.69 -0.42 -13.54
CA GLU A 89 15.26 -0.73 -13.51
C GLU A 89 14.74 -0.86 -12.06
N GLU A 90 15.51 -1.50 -11.17
CA GLU A 90 15.23 -1.54 -9.74
C GLU A 90 15.21 -0.14 -9.14
N LEU A 91 16.25 0.67 -9.43
CA LEU A 91 16.32 2.03 -8.95
C LEU A 91 15.14 2.85 -9.49
N ARG A 92 14.76 2.71 -10.77
CA ARG A 92 13.61 3.40 -11.37
C ARG A 92 12.28 2.99 -10.73
N LYS A 93 12.12 1.74 -10.33
CA LYS A 93 10.94 1.28 -9.57
C LYS A 93 10.93 1.89 -8.17
N ASN A 94 12.09 2.00 -7.53
CA ASN A 94 12.22 2.49 -6.16
C ASN A 94 12.23 4.03 -6.04
N THR A 95 12.74 4.74 -7.05
CA THR A 95 12.87 6.21 -7.09
C THR A 95 11.66 6.86 -7.72
N GLN A 96 10.47 6.56 -7.18
CA GLN A 96 9.24 7.24 -7.57
C GLN A 96 8.80 8.17 -6.45
N ILE A 97 8.34 9.38 -6.84
CA ILE A 97 7.67 10.27 -5.90
C ILE A 97 6.37 9.58 -5.44
N PRO A 98 6.15 9.40 -4.13
CA PRO A 98 4.93 8.80 -3.62
C PRO A 98 3.68 9.51 -4.16
N ALA A 99 2.66 8.73 -4.51
CA ALA A 99 1.35 9.25 -4.86
C ALA A 99 0.65 9.75 -3.58
N PHE A 100 0.89 11.01 -3.24
CA PHE A 100 0.27 11.68 -2.10
C PHE A 100 -0.40 12.97 -2.55
N ASP A 101 -1.56 13.27 -1.97
CA ASP A 101 -2.31 14.48 -2.24
C ASP A 101 -2.35 15.35 -0.98
N PHE A 102 -1.90 16.60 -1.12
CA PHE A 102 -1.99 17.61 -0.08
C PHE A 102 -3.26 18.43 -0.25
N SER A 103 -3.87 18.82 0.87
CA SER A 103 -4.93 19.82 0.88
C SER A 103 -4.35 21.19 0.56
N ILE A 104 -5.12 22.03 -0.16
CA ILE A 104 -4.73 23.42 -0.42
C ILE A 104 -4.42 24.19 0.88
N GLN A 105 -5.17 23.91 1.95
CA GLN A 105 -4.98 24.53 3.26
C GLN A 105 -3.60 24.24 3.85
N THR A 106 -3.06 23.05 3.57
CA THR A 106 -1.72 22.66 4.01
C THR A 106 -0.65 23.47 3.29
N ILE A 107 -0.85 23.70 1.99
CA ILE A 107 0.09 24.47 1.15
C ILE A 107 0.04 25.97 1.49
N GLU A 108 -1.15 26.48 1.83
CA GLU A 108 -1.33 27.85 2.35
C GLU A 108 -0.64 28.08 3.69
N GLN A 109 -0.76 27.12 4.62
CA GLN A 109 -0.15 27.21 5.95
C GLN A 109 1.37 26.97 5.93
N PHE A 110 1.87 26.25 4.93
CA PHE A 110 3.30 25.98 4.80
C PHE A 110 4.04 27.24 4.32
N GLU A 111 4.88 27.79 5.21
CA GLU A 111 5.75 28.95 4.96
C GLU A 111 5.02 30.13 4.29
N SER A 112 3.75 30.35 4.63
CA SER A 112 2.89 31.41 4.08
C SER A 112 2.63 31.32 2.57
N GLY A 113 2.55 30.11 2.01
CA GLY A 113 2.08 29.90 0.64
C GLY A 113 3.16 30.06 -0.44
N VAL A 114 4.45 29.94 -0.10
CA VAL A 114 5.55 29.97 -1.08
C VAL A 114 5.33 28.98 -2.24
N LEU A 115 4.78 27.81 -1.91
CA LEU A 115 4.50 26.74 -2.87
C LEU A 115 3.26 27.01 -3.74
N LEU A 116 2.37 27.93 -3.36
CA LEU A 116 1.19 28.31 -4.15
C LEU A 116 1.55 29.07 -5.43
N SER A 117 2.65 29.84 -5.39
CA SER A 117 3.12 30.63 -6.54
C SER A 117 3.46 29.79 -7.78
N ARG A 118 3.61 28.48 -7.60
CA ARG A 118 4.07 27.52 -8.62
C ARG A 118 2.95 26.61 -9.14
N LEU A 119 1.77 26.71 -8.53
CA LEU A 119 0.58 25.96 -8.93
C LEU A 119 -0.19 26.74 -9.99
N GLU A 120 -0.54 26.06 -11.07
CA GLU A 120 -1.48 26.59 -12.04
C GLU A 120 -2.88 26.65 -11.42
N LYS A 121 -3.57 27.76 -11.67
CA LYS A 121 -4.98 27.93 -11.28
C LYS A 121 -5.87 27.33 -12.36
N ASP A 122 -7.01 26.80 -11.95
CA ASP A 122 -8.03 26.32 -12.89
C ASP A 122 -8.58 27.47 -13.73
N ALA A 123 -9.34 27.16 -14.80
CA ALA A 123 -9.95 28.14 -15.69
C ALA A 123 -10.87 29.17 -14.98
N SER A 124 -11.30 28.87 -13.75
CA SER A 124 -12.08 29.74 -12.86
C SER A 124 -11.24 30.60 -11.91
N GLY A 125 -9.90 30.51 -11.97
CA GLY A 125 -8.98 31.27 -11.13
C GLY A 125 -8.83 30.76 -9.70
N GLN A 126 -9.38 29.59 -9.37
CA GLN A 126 -9.25 28.94 -8.07
C GLN A 126 -8.17 27.85 -8.10
N TYR A 127 -7.55 27.60 -6.93
CA TYR A 127 -6.62 26.48 -6.78
C TYR A 127 -7.39 25.17 -6.56
N PRO A 128 -6.91 24.04 -7.08
CA PRO A 128 -7.54 22.75 -6.84
C PRO A 128 -7.52 22.39 -5.35
N SER A 129 -8.62 21.85 -4.84
CA SER A 129 -8.78 21.51 -3.41
C SER A 129 -7.76 20.46 -2.93
N LYS A 130 -7.31 19.60 -3.84
CA LYS A 130 -6.29 18.57 -3.61
C LYS A 130 -5.17 18.76 -4.63
N VAL A 131 -3.95 18.81 -4.16
CA VAL A 131 -2.75 19.02 -4.97
C VAL A 131 -1.87 17.79 -4.88
N PRO A 132 -1.61 17.09 -5.99
CA PRO A 132 -0.70 15.94 -6.00
C PRO A 132 0.76 16.40 -5.86
N VAL A 133 1.59 15.60 -5.17
CA VAL A 133 3.03 15.91 -4.96
C VAL A 133 3.77 16.13 -6.28
N LYS A 134 3.37 15.43 -7.35
CA LYS A 134 3.97 15.53 -8.70
C LYS A 134 3.84 16.93 -9.31
N MET A 135 2.88 17.75 -8.86
CA MET A 135 2.74 19.14 -9.29
C MET A 135 3.62 20.10 -8.47
N LEU A 136 4.09 19.68 -7.29
CA LEU A 136 4.93 20.48 -6.40
C LEU A 136 6.42 20.19 -6.59
N PHE A 137 6.75 18.94 -6.90
CA PHE A 137 8.12 18.45 -6.99
C PHE A 137 8.32 17.57 -8.21
N SER A 138 9.51 17.66 -8.81
CA SER A 138 9.94 16.77 -9.89
C SER A 138 11.32 16.19 -9.59
N LEU A 139 11.52 14.94 -10.00
CA LEU A 139 12.85 14.30 -10.01
C LEU A 139 13.63 14.61 -11.30
N ASP A 140 12.96 15.19 -12.30
CA ASP A 140 13.55 15.55 -13.58
C ASP A 140 14.32 16.87 -13.48
N ALA A 141 15.54 16.90 -14.00
CA ALA A 141 16.42 18.06 -14.02
C ALA A 141 15.97 19.11 -15.04
N GLU A 142 15.18 18.73 -16.05
CA GLU A 142 14.67 19.64 -17.08
C GLU A 142 13.38 20.38 -16.65
N SER A 143 12.75 19.92 -15.56
CA SER A 143 11.53 20.52 -15.03
C SER A 143 11.82 21.82 -14.26
N LYS A 144 10.91 22.78 -14.34
CA LYS A 144 10.95 24.05 -13.58
C LYS A 144 10.64 23.86 -12.09
N LEU A 145 10.21 22.67 -11.67
CA LEU A 145 9.85 22.37 -10.29
C LEU A 145 11.10 22.01 -9.46
N PRO A 146 11.12 22.35 -8.17
CA PRO A 146 12.25 22.02 -7.31
C PRO A 146 12.37 20.50 -7.10
N PRO A 147 13.59 20.01 -6.82
CA PRO A 147 13.78 18.63 -6.41
C PRO A 147 13.09 18.38 -5.05
N PRO A 148 12.52 17.18 -4.83
CA PRO A 148 11.89 16.85 -3.56
C PRO A 148 12.94 16.80 -2.44
N SER A 149 12.76 17.66 -1.43
CA SER A 149 13.56 17.63 -0.20
C SER A 149 12.77 16.91 0.90
N PHE A 150 13.40 15.93 1.55
CA PHE A 150 12.76 15.15 2.62
C PHE A 150 12.30 16.04 3.79
N SER A 151 13.09 17.05 4.16
CA SER A 151 12.73 17.94 5.27
C SER A 151 11.47 18.76 4.98
N VAL A 152 11.34 19.24 3.75
CA VAL A 152 10.16 19.98 3.28
C VAL A 152 8.95 19.04 3.19
N PHE A 153 9.12 17.87 2.60
CA PHE A 153 8.06 16.87 2.48
C PHE A 153 7.53 16.42 3.84
N ASN A 154 8.41 16.09 4.78
CA ASN A 154 8.01 15.64 6.12
C ASN A 154 7.25 16.75 6.88
N ARG A 155 7.68 18.02 6.74
CA ARG A 155 6.94 19.16 7.32
C ARG A 155 5.54 19.30 6.73
N LEU A 156 5.41 19.18 5.41
CA LEU A 156 4.11 19.21 4.72
C LEU A 156 3.20 18.07 5.19
N VAL A 157 3.73 16.85 5.31
CA VAL A 157 2.98 15.68 5.80
C VAL A 157 2.51 15.88 7.24
N ASN A 158 3.37 16.40 8.12
CA ASN A 158 3.00 16.67 9.51
C ASN A 158 1.92 17.75 9.63
N LEU A 159 1.98 18.80 8.79
CA LEU A 159 0.92 19.81 8.72
C LEU A 159 -0.40 19.21 8.22
N GLU A 160 -0.35 18.43 7.14
CA GLU A 160 -1.52 17.74 6.59
C GLU A 160 -2.15 16.82 7.64
N TYR A 161 -1.33 16.03 8.34
CA TYR A 161 -1.79 15.14 9.41
C TYR A 161 -2.49 15.93 10.52
N ARG A 162 -1.89 17.03 10.98
CA ARG A 162 -2.48 17.90 12.00
C ARG A 162 -3.82 18.48 11.55
N LEU A 163 -3.93 18.93 10.29
CA LEU A 163 -5.16 19.47 9.74
C LEU A 163 -6.25 18.40 9.62
N ARG A 164 -5.91 17.19 9.15
CA ARG A 164 -6.85 16.06 9.09
C ARG A 164 -7.37 15.68 10.48
N MET A 165 -6.49 15.59 11.47
CA MET A 165 -6.87 15.33 12.85
C MET A 165 -7.82 16.40 13.39
N LEU A 166 -7.52 17.68 13.14
CA LEU A 166 -8.38 18.78 13.56
C LEU A 166 -9.75 18.74 12.89
N LEU A 167 -9.81 18.36 11.61
CA LEU A 167 -11.05 18.23 10.85
C LEU A 167 -11.88 17.04 11.35
N GLN A 168 -11.24 15.93 11.71
CA GLN A 168 -11.88 14.79 12.36
C GLN A 168 -12.46 15.17 13.72
N ILE A 169 -11.69 15.87 14.58
CA ILE A 169 -12.18 16.36 15.87
C ILE A 169 -13.39 17.29 15.67
N LYS A 170 -13.31 18.24 14.74
CA LYS A 170 -14.44 19.12 14.41
C LYS A 170 -15.67 18.33 13.97
N HIS A 171 -15.49 17.31 13.13
CA HIS A 171 -16.58 16.46 12.68
C HIS A 171 -17.23 15.70 13.84
N GLU A 172 -16.43 15.09 14.72
CA GLU A 172 -16.91 14.40 15.92
C GLU A 172 -17.70 15.32 16.86
N VAL A 173 -17.19 16.53 17.10
CA VAL A 173 -17.90 17.54 17.91
C VAL A 173 -19.23 17.92 17.28
N LEU A 174 -19.26 18.15 15.96
CA LEU A 174 -20.49 18.47 15.23
C LEU A 174 -21.49 17.31 15.25
N LEU A 175 -21.03 16.06 15.15
CA LEU A 175 -21.88 14.87 15.27
C LEU A 175 -22.51 14.78 16.65
N ARG A 176 -21.73 15.00 17.72
CA ARG A 176 -22.24 15.02 19.11
C ARG A 176 -23.24 16.16 19.32
N ALA A 177 -22.97 17.34 18.77
CA ALA A 177 -23.89 18.48 18.83
C ALA A 177 -25.20 18.16 18.10
N LYS A 178 -25.13 17.60 16.89
CA LYS A 178 -26.29 17.15 16.13
C LYS A 178 -27.11 16.12 16.91
N ALA A 179 -26.48 15.10 17.50
CA ALA A 179 -27.16 14.09 18.30
C ALA A 179 -27.91 14.71 19.51
N ARG A 180 -27.26 15.64 20.22
CA ARG A 180 -27.88 16.36 21.35
C ARG A 180 -29.09 17.21 20.90
N LEU A 181 -28.96 17.91 19.77
CA LEU A 181 -30.07 18.71 19.22
C LEU A 181 -31.24 17.81 18.80
N THR A 182 -30.96 16.68 18.13
CA THR A 182 -31.99 15.71 17.77
C THR A 182 -32.70 15.16 19.00
N ALA A 183 -31.96 14.79 20.06
CA ALA A 183 -32.56 14.30 21.31
C ALA A 183 -33.41 15.36 22.02
N LYS A 184 -32.98 16.63 22.03
CA LYS A 184 -33.82 17.73 22.55
C LYS A 184 -35.06 17.93 21.70
N ASN A 185 -34.93 17.89 20.38
CA ASN A 185 -36.06 18.05 19.47
C ASN A 185 -37.11 16.93 19.68
N THR A 186 -36.68 15.67 19.84
CA THR A 186 -37.61 14.57 20.13
C THR A 186 -38.29 14.72 21.49
N GLN A 187 -37.57 15.18 22.53
CA GLN A 187 -38.17 15.48 23.83
C GLN A 187 -39.19 16.62 23.76
N TRP A 188 -38.90 17.67 23.00
CA TRP A 188 -39.82 18.80 22.81
C TRP A 188 -41.05 18.36 22.03
N ALA A 189 -40.88 17.58 20.96
CA ALA A 189 -41.99 17.00 20.22
C ALA A 189 -42.88 16.11 21.10
N SER A 190 -42.29 15.33 22.02
CA SER A 190 -43.05 14.53 22.99
C SER A 190 -43.83 15.40 23.99
N ARG A 191 -43.20 16.46 24.51
CA ARG A 191 -43.86 17.42 25.40
C ARG A 191 -44.99 18.17 24.71
N ASP A 192 -44.79 18.58 23.47
CA ASP A 192 -45.80 19.23 22.64
C ASP A 192 -46.98 18.30 22.36
N ALA A 193 -46.72 17.03 22.04
CA ALA A 193 -47.77 16.02 21.90
C ALA A 193 -48.57 15.83 23.21
N LYS A 194 -47.90 15.81 24.38
CA LYS A 194 -48.57 15.75 25.69
C LYS A 194 -49.40 17.00 25.98
N LEU A 195 -48.89 18.18 25.68
CA LEU A 195 -49.62 19.44 25.86
C LEU A 195 -50.85 19.49 24.96
N ASN A 196 -50.72 19.07 23.70
CA ASN A 196 -51.85 18.98 22.76
C ASN A 196 -52.90 17.97 23.23
N LEU A 197 -52.51 16.83 23.79
CA LEU A 197 -53.44 15.89 24.43
C LEU A 197 -54.15 16.52 25.64
N PHE A 198 -53.40 17.22 26.50
CA PHE A 198 -53.99 17.91 27.64
C PHE A 198 -55.00 18.97 27.19
N LEU A 199 -54.65 19.84 26.24
CA LEU A 199 -55.52 20.91 25.77
C LEU A 199 -56.78 20.39 25.06
N THR A 200 -56.65 19.35 24.24
CA THR A 200 -57.77 18.86 23.42
C THR A 200 -58.72 17.93 24.18
N ARG A 201 -58.22 17.17 25.16
CA ARG A 201 -59.02 16.16 25.87
C ARG A 201 -59.21 16.50 27.34
N ASP A 202 -58.12 16.66 28.08
CA ASP A 202 -58.16 16.69 29.55
C ASP A 202 -58.64 18.03 30.08
N PHE A 203 -58.24 19.15 29.47
CA PHE A 203 -58.63 20.49 29.87
C PHE A 203 -60.14 20.73 29.69
N GLY A 204 -60.72 20.27 28.58
CA GLY A 204 -62.16 20.36 28.35
C GLY A 204 -62.95 19.59 29.41
N ALA A 205 -62.54 18.35 29.70
CA ALA A 205 -63.18 17.51 30.70
C ALA A 205 -63.08 18.11 32.12
N VAL A 206 -61.90 18.56 32.52
CA VAL A 206 -61.68 19.21 33.83
C VAL A 206 -62.45 20.53 33.92
N HIS A 207 -62.53 21.30 32.84
CA HIS A 207 -63.28 22.57 32.84
C HIS A 207 -64.79 22.35 32.94
N GLU A 208 -65.33 21.31 32.29
CA GLU A 208 -66.72 20.91 32.46
C GLU A 208 -67.00 20.38 33.87
N GLU A 209 -66.09 19.61 34.45
CA GLU A 209 -66.18 19.13 35.83
C GLU A 209 -66.18 20.29 36.84
N ILE A 210 -65.30 21.27 36.67
CA ILE A 210 -65.29 22.49 37.49
C ILE A 210 -66.59 23.27 37.34
N LYS A 211 -67.14 23.39 36.12
CA LYS A 211 -68.45 24.03 35.92
C LYS A 211 -69.57 23.26 36.62
N LYS A 212 -69.52 21.94 36.60
CA LYS A 212 -70.50 21.09 37.28
C LYS A 212 -70.43 21.25 38.80
N ILE A 213 -69.22 21.27 39.36
CA ILE A 213 -69.01 21.52 40.81
C ILE A 213 -69.52 22.91 41.20
N LYS A 214 -69.19 23.96 40.43
CA LYS A 214 -69.70 25.32 40.69
C LYS A 214 -71.22 25.41 40.59
N ALA A 215 -71.83 24.66 39.67
CA ALA A 215 -73.28 24.60 39.55
C ALA A 215 -73.91 23.85 40.73
N SER A 216 -73.33 22.73 41.16
CA SER A 216 -73.82 21.99 42.34
C SER A 216 -73.61 22.77 43.63
N GLU A 217 -72.49 23.45 43.82
CA GLU A 217 -72.27 24.33 44.99
C GLU A 217 -73.28 25.47 45.03
N HIS A 218 -73.63 26.06 43.87
CA HIS A 218 -74.69 27.06 43.80
C HIS A 218 -76.08 26.48 44.07
N GLU A 219 -76.37 25.26 43.62
CA GLU A 219 -77.64 24.58 43.93
C GLU A 219 -77.73 24.15 45.41
N ASP A 220 -76.62 23.68 46.00
CA ASP A 220 -76.53 23.32 47.41
C ASP A 220 -76.71 24.57 48.29
N LEU A 221 -76.05 25.70 47.95
CA LEU A 221 -76.26 26.98 48.63
C LEU A 221 -77.71 27.47 48.52
N LYS A 222 -78.37 27.24 47.38
CA LYS A 222 -79.78 27.58 47.19
C LYS A 222 -80.71 26.70 48.03
N TYR A 223 -80.37 25.42 48.21
CA TYR A 223 -81.08 24.51 49.11
C TYR A 223 -80.97 24.94 50.57
N TYR A 224 -79.80 25.43 50.99
CA TYR A 224 -79.63 26.01 52.32
C TYR A 224 -80.36 27.35 52.48
N GLU A 225 -80.45 28.20 51.44
CA GLU A 225 -81.28 29.43 51.47
C GLU A 225 -82.80 29.13 51.49
N GLU A 226 -83.28 28.11 50.76
CA GLU A 226 -84.71 27.74 50.77
C GLU A 226 -85.15 27.07 52.09
N ASP A 227 -84.24 26.42 52.83
CA ASP A 227 -84.51 25.84 54.16
C ASP A 227 -84.21 26.81 55.34
N LEU A 228 -83.59 27.97 55.10
CA LEU A 228 -83.33 29.02 56.11
C LEU A 228 -84.36 30.16 56.12
N ASP A 229 -85.25 30.24 55.13
CA ASP A 229 -86.30 31.27 55.05
C ASP A 229 -87.61 30.87 55.77
N GLU A 230 -87.71 29.65 56.34
CA GLU A 230 -88.80 29.27 57.25
C GLU A 230 -88.27 28.99 58.66
N GLU A 231 -88.48 29.98 59.54
CA GLU A 231 -88.30 29.96 61.01
C GLU A 231 -86.93 30.38 61.56
N GLY A 232 -86.88 31.60 62.12
CA GLY A 232 -86.09 31.83 63.34
C GLY A 232 -85.32 33.12 63.38
N GLU A 233 -86.00 34.21 63.76
CA GLU A 233 -85.38 35.38 64.37
C GLU A 233 -84.44 35.01 65.54
N GLU A 234 -83.41 35.86 65.71
CA GLU A 234 -82.61 36.07 66.93
C GLU A 234 -81.66 34.95 67.40
N ASN A 235 -80.35 35.19 67.28
CA ASN A 235 -79.60 35.62 68.46
C ASN A 235 -78.20 36.16 68.15
N GLU A 236 -77.92 37.26 68.83
CA GLU A 236 -76.63 37.91 69.07
C GLU A 236 -75.65 36.95 69.75
N GLU A 237 -74.36 37.04 69.42
CA GLU A 237 -73.29 36.90 70.41
C GLU A 237 -72.05 37.70 69.95
N ASP A 238 -71.84 38.80 70.67
CA ASP A 238 -70.57 39.52 70.85
C ASP A 238 -69.44 38.56 71.27
N GLU A 239 -68.22 38.79 70.80
CA GLU A 239 -67.13 39.28 71.66
C GLU A 239 -65.81 39.41 70.86
N GLU A 240 -65.33 40.65 70.82
CA GLU A 240 -63.98 41.05 70.48
C GLU A 240 -62.97 40.46 71.48
N ASN A 241 -61.78 40.03 71.02
CA ASN A 241 -60.58 40.32 71.78
C ASN A 241 -59.29 40.34 70.94
N GLU A 242 -58.48 41.34 71.28
CA GLU A 242 -57.29 41.84 70.60
C GLU A 242 -56.03 40.97 70.81
N GLU A 243 -55.15 41.06 69.81
CA GLU A 243 -53.68 41.11 69.85
C GLU A 243 -52.91 40.53 71.04
N ASN A 244 -51.95 39.64 70.75
CA ASN A 244 -50.61 39.82 71.31
C ASN A 244 -49.49 39.16 70.49
N GLU A 245 -48.33 39.80 70.58
CA GLU A 245 -47.13 39.76 69.75
C GLU A 245 -46.15 38.58 70.01
N GLU A 246 -45.32 38.36 68.98
CA GLU A 246 -43.85 38.14 68.98
C GLU A 246 -43.17 36.77 69.24
N ASN A 247 -42.13 36.59 68.38
CA ASN A 247 -40.91 35.77 68.46
C ASN A 247 -41.01 34.26 68.23
N GLU A 248 -40.08 33.58 67.53
CA GLU A 248 -38.65 33.83 67.35
C GLU A 248 -38.08 33.02 66.15
N GLU A 249 -36.90 33.43 65.69
CA GLU A 249 -36.07 32.89 64.62
C GLU A 249 -35.53 31.46 64.85
N ASN A 250 -35.12 30.79 63.76
CA ASN A 250 -34.05 29.76 63.58
C ASN A 250 -34.53 28.57 62.74
N GLU A 251 -33.75 27.92 61.89
CA GLU A 251 -32.36 28.05 61.42
C GLU A 251 -32.28 27.19 60.14
N GLU A 252 -31.26 27.45 59.35
CA GLU A 252 -30.82 26.66 58.20
C GLU A 252 -30.66 25.17 58.54
N ASN A 253 -30.93 24.29 57.57
CA ASN A 253 -30.06 23.12 57.43
C ASN A 253 -30.01 22.60 55.98
N GLU A 254 -28.83 22.74 55.40
CA GLU A 254 -28.36 21.98 54.25
C GLU A 254 -28.26 20.49 54.62
N GLY A 255 -28.69 19.61 53.72
CA GLY A 255 -28.65 18.15 53.94
C GLY A 255 -28.46 17.41 52.63
N ASN A 256 -27.20 17.25 52.27
CA ASN A 256 -26.68 16.52 51.12
C ASN A 256 -26.63 15.01 51.47
N GLU A 257 -27.35 14.15 50.74
CA GLU A 257 -27.16 12.68 50.76
C GLU A 257 -27.16 12.22 49.29
N VAL A 258 -25.99 12.11 48.66
CA VAL A 258 -25.10 10.92 48.59
C VAL A 258 -25.79 9.74 47.91
N ASP A 259 -25.34 9.55 46.67
CA ASP A 259 -25.52 8.42 45.76
C ASP A 259 -24.85 7.17 46.37
N GLU A 260 -25.63 6.13 46.71
CA GLU A 260 -25.10 4.80 47.03
C GLU A 260 -25.32 3.86 45.85
N GLU A 261 -24.22 3.57 45.13
CA GLU A 261 -24.04 2.33 44.38
C GLU A 261 -24.00 1.14 45.36
N ASN A 262 -24.86 0.13 45.16
CA ASN A 262 -24.45 -1.27 45.20
C ASN A 262 -25.57 -2.23 44.79
N GLY A 263 -25.24 -3.23 43.97
CA GLY A 263 -26.11 -4.39 43.77
C GLY A 263 -25.84 -5.23 42.53
N GLU A 264 -24.62 -5.75 42.36
CA GLU A 264 -24.39 -6.96 41.57
C GLU A 264 -25.15 -8.15 42.20
N ASN A 265 -25.99 -8.84 41.42
CA ASN A 265 -25.88 -10.30 41.13
C ASN A 265 -27.21 -10.86 40.61
N GLY A 266 -27.12 -11.72 39.60
CA GLY A 266 -28.25 -12.54 39.16
C GLY A 266 -28.01 -13.24 37.82
N GLU A 267 -27.00 -14.10 37.76
CA GLU A 267 -26.88 -15.11 36.70
C GLU A 267 -28.04 -16.12 36.73
N ASN A 268 -28.34 -16.59 35.52
CA ASN A 268 -28.81 -17.93 35.13
C ASN A 268 -30.32 -18.23 34.97
N GLY A 269 -30.62 -18.77 33.77
CA GLY A 269 -31.88 -19.42 33.42
C GLY A 269 -32.07 -19.59 31.92
N GLU A 270 -31.40 -20.58 31.34
CA GLU A 270 -31.63 -21.16 30.00
C GLU A 270 -33.12 -21.49 29.74
N ASN A 271 -33.59 -21.35 28.49
CA ASN A 271 -33.86 -22.47 27.55
C ASN A 271 -34.80 -22.03 26.40
N GLY A 272 -34.54 -22.50 25.18
CA GLY A 272 -35.47 -22.30 24.05
C GLY A 272 -34.86 -22.50 22.66
N GLU A 273 -34.59 -23.76 22.31
CA GLU A 273 -34.23 -24.29 20.99
C GLU A 273 -35.17 -23.83 19.85
N ASN A 274 -34.66 -23.66 18.62
CA ASN A 274 -34.72 -24.69 17.56
C ASN A 274 -34.48 -24.12 16.13
N GLY A 275 -33.73 -24.90 15.33
CA GLY A 275 -33.64 -24.84 13.85
C GLY A 275 -32.37 -24.16 13.31
N GLY A 276 -31.36 -24.83 12.74
CA GLY A 276 -31.25 -26.19 12.25
C GLY A 276 -30.84 -26.19 10.76
N ASN A 277 -29.68 -26.82 10.49
CA ASN A 277 -29.24 -27.43 9.22
C ASN A 277 -28.66 -26.49 8.13
N GLY A 278 -27.52 -26.78 7.48
CA GLY A 278 -26.56 -27.89 7.50
C GLY A 278 -25.55 -27.68 6.35
N GLY A 279 -24.24 -27.90 6.58
CA GLY A 279 -23.46 -29.00 5.97
C GLY A 279 -22.82 -28.61 4.63
N ASN A 280 -21.70 -29.15 4.15
CA ASN A 280 -20.71 -30.11 4.63
C ASN A 280 -19.56 -30.08 3.59
N GLY A 281 -18.33 -30.46 3.95
CA GLY A 281 -17.25 -30.66 2.96
C GLY A 281 -15.83 -30.74 3.52
N GLU A 282 -15.54 -31.81 4.28
CA GLU A 282 -14.23 -32.49 4.38
C GLU A 282 -13.82 -32.94 2.95
N ASP A 283 -12.57 -33.05 2.50
CA ASP A 283 -11.37 -33.83 2.90
C ASP A 283 -10.29 -33.43 1.83
N GLU A 284 -8.98 -33.64 1.88
CA GLU A 284 -8.22 -34.85 2.18
C GLU A 284 -6.69 -34.54 2.11
N ASN A 285 -5.94 -35.12 3.05
CA ASN A 285 -4.57 -35.63 3.07
C ASN A 285 -3.51 -35.36 1.96
N GLY A 286 -2.25 -35.30 2.43
CA GLY A 286 -1.05 -35.58 1.64
C GLY A 286 0.24 -35.42 2.44
N GLU A 287 0.48 -36.32 3.40
CA GLU A 287 1.83 -36.62 3.93
C GLU A 287 2.67 -37.30 2.83
N ASP A 288 3.95 -36.98 2.75
CA ASP A 288 4.97 -37.97 2.36
C ASP A 288 6.34 -37.60 2.94
N GLU A 289 6.87 -38.55 3.70
CA GLU A 289 8.21 -38.61 4.27
C GLU A 289 9.23 -39.14 3.24
N ASN A 290 10.52 -38.98 3.60
CA ASN A 290 11.67 -39.82 3.28
C ASN A 290 12.63 -39.41 2.14
N GLY A 291 13.91 -39.34 2.53
CA GLY A 291 15.07 -39.32 1.65
C GLY A 291 16.36 -38.89 2.34
N GLU A 292 16.81 -39.63 3.37
CA GLU A 292 18.19 -39.58 3.88
C GLU A 292 19.17 -40.31 2.93
N ASP A 293 20.45 -39.95 3.10
CA ASP A 293 21.69 -40.63 2.71
C ASP A 293 22.18 -40.61 1.24
N GLU A 294 23.35 -40.00 0.99
CA GLU A 294 24.64 -40.71 1.05
C GLU A 294 25.85 -39.77 0.74
N ASN A 295 26.82 -39.81 1.65
CA ASN A 295 28.28 -39.91 1.47
C ASN A 295 29.01 -39.24 0.29
N GLY A 296 30.11 -38.57 0.65
CA GLY A 296 31.18 -38.19 -0.27
C GLY A 296 32.37 -37.55 0.45
N GLU A 297 33.02 -38.30 1.34
CA GLU A 297 34.44 -38.09 1.65
C GLU A 297 35.25 -38.32 0.36
N ASP A 298 36.19 -37.41 0.04
CA ASP A 298 37.39 -37.82 -0.68
C ASP A 298 38.59 -36.98 -0.20
N GLU A 299 39.54 -37.70 0.38
CA GLU A 299 40.85 -37.24 0.77
C GLU A 299 41.78 -37.10 -0.45
N ASN A 300 42.79 -36.23 -0.31
CA ASN A 300 44.13 -36.34 -0.91
C ASN A 300 44.26 -36.40 -2.44
N GLU A 301 44.95 -35.41 -3.02
CA GLU A 301 46.26 -35.70 -3.62
C GLU A 301 47.15 -34.47 -3.74
N LYS A 302 48.41 -34.68 -3.36
CA LYS A 302 49.56 -33.82 -3.61
C LYS A 302 49.97 -33.98 -5.07
N ASP A 303 50.38 -32.88 -5.68
CA ASP A 303 51.62 -32.78 -6.46
C ASP A 303 52.08 -31.31 -6.50
#